data_AF-A0A374TDB2-F1
#
_entry.id   AF-A0A374TDB2-F1
#
_cell.length_a   1.000
_cell.length_b   1.000
_cell.length_c   1.000
_cell.angle_alpha   90.00
_cell.angle_beta   90.00
_cell.angle_gamma   90.00
#
_symmetry.space_group_name_H-M   'P 1'
#
loop_
_entity.id
_entity.type
_entity.pdbx_description
1 polymer ?
#
loop_
_entity_poly.entity_id
_entity_poly.type
_entity_poly.pdbx_seq_one_letter_code
_entity_poly.pdbx_strand_id
1 'polypeptide(L)'
;MANLSISITKSSIYEEVAKTTAYIGGKNLDANGKSLYDQVFVTDADREMLEGFWNDAINDVSVALESVLATEKSDSGEEEIFGLRVSSLFKESLVKTLETTAFSYVVNKIVADWCLVVSRDKAEDYLSKANALLVKMDAILYMRKRPTR
;
A
#
# COMPACT_ATOMS: atom_id res chain seq x y z
N MET A 1 -19.73 -19.62 0.02
CA MET A 1 -18.61 -18.77 0.48
C MET A 1 -17.31 -19.48 0.10
N ALA A 2 -16.28 -18.72 -0.26
CA ALA A 2 -14.92 -19.20 -0.48
C ALA A 2 -13.96 -18.48 0.48
N ASN A 3 -12.93 -19.18 0.94
CA ASN A 3 -11.90 -18.61 1.81
C ASN A 3 -10.65 -18.36 0.98
N LEU A 4 -10.10 -17.16 1.05
CA LEU A 4 -8.92 -16.71 0.32
C LEU A 4 -8.01 -15.96 1.29
N SER A 5 -6.78 -15.70 0.89
CA SER A 5 -5.87 -14.85 1.65
C SER A 5 -5.06 -13.98 0.72
N ILE A 6 -4.72 -12.79 1.20
CA ILE A 6 -3.66 -11.96 0.64
C ILE A 6 -2.65 -11.69 1.75
N SER A 7 -1.39 -11.51 1.39
CA SER A 7 -0.36 -11.10 2.35
C SER A 7 0.44 -9.89 1.87
N ILE A 8 0.89 -9.09 2.83
CA ILE A 8 1.72 -7.91 2.59
C ILE A 8 2.94 -8.00 3.50
N THR A 9 4.11 -8.14 2.89
CA THR A 9 5.39 -8.20 3.60
C THR A 9 5.98 -6.80 3.78
N LYS A 10 6.23 -6.40 5.02
CA LYS A 10 6.77 -5.08 5.41
C LYS A 10 8.10 -4.78 4.76
N SER A 11 9.04 -5.72 4.76
CA SER A 11 10.36 -5.54 4.15
C SER A 11 10.29 -5.21 2.65
N SER A 12 9.39 -5.86 1.90
CA SER A 12 9.16 -5.56 0.49
C SER A 12 8.55 -4.17 0.26
N ILE A 13 7.69 -3.73 1.18
CA ILE A 13 7.11 -2.39 1.16
C ILE A 13 8.18 -1.34 1.42
N TYR A 14 9.01 -1.52 2.45
CA TYR A 14 10.08 -0.58 2.77
C TYR A 14 11.14 -0.49 1.66
N GLU A 15 11.46 -1.61 1.00
CA GLU A 15 12.34 -1.61 -0.17
C GLU A 15 11.78 -0.75 -1.30
N GLU A 16 10.48 -0.85 -1.60
CA GLU A 16 9.85 -0.09 -2.68
C GLU A 16 9.68 1.40 -2.31
N VAL A 17 9.40 1.70 -1.04
CA VAL A 17 9.38 3.07 -0.50
C VAL A 17 10.77 3.72 -0.63
N ALA A 18 11.83 3.00 -0.26
CA ALA A 18 13.21 3.49 -0.39
C ALA A 18 13.57 3.79 -1.86
N LYS A 19 13.23 2.88 -2.79
CA LYS A 19 13.43 3.11 -4.23
C LYS A 19 12.66 4.32 -4.75
N THR A 20 11.40 4.45 -4.35
CA THR A 20 10.53 5.53 -4.80
C THR A 20 11.01 6.89 -4.28
N THR A 21 11.36 6.97 -3.00
CA THR A 21 11.84 8.21 -2.38
C THR A 21 13.23 8.62 -2.89
N ALA A 22 14.13 7.65 -3.13
CA ALA A 22 15.39 7.87 -3.85
C ALA A 22 15.16 8.48 -5.24
N TYR A 23 14.20 7.95 -6.00
CA TYR A 23 13.86 8.47 -7.32
C TYR A 23 13.31 9.89 -7.26
N ILE A 24 12.40 10.18 -6.31
CA ILE A 24 11.87 11.54 -6.09
C ILE A 24 13.02 12.49 -5.78
N GLY A 25 13.84 12.20 -4.76
CA GLY A 25 14.95 13.05 -4.36
C GLY A 25 15.97 13.25 -5.48
N GLY A 26 16.31 12.19 -6.21
CA GLY A 26 17.27 12.22 -7.30
C GLY A 26 16.81 13.00 -8.55
N LYS A 27 15.50 13.12 -8.77
CA LYS A 27 14.93 13.85 -9.92
C LYS A 27 14.61 15.32 -9.63
N ASN A 28 14.51 15.71 -8.37
CA ASN A 28 14.22 17.08 -7.98
C ASN A 28 15.49 17.80 -7.53
N LEU A 29 15.61 19.08 -7.86
CA LEU A 29 16.76 19.91 -7.55
C LEU A 29 16.34 21.04 -6.60
N ASP A 30 17.26 21.46 -5.72
CA ASP A 30 17.11 22.68 -4.93
C ASP A 30 17.30 23.95 -5.79
N ALA A 31 17.15 25.11 -5.15
CA ALA A 31 17.32 26.42 -5.83
C ALA A 31 18.71 26.63 -6.45
N ASN A 32 19.71 25.84 -6.05
CA ASN A 32 21.09 25.89 -6.54
C ASN A 32 21.40 24.77 -7.55
N GLY A 33 20.40 23.99 -7.96
CA GLY A 33 20.57 22.88 -8.90
C GLY A 33 21.16 21.60 -8.28
N LYS A 34 21.24 21.49 -6.95
CA LYS A 34 21.69 20.27 -6.26
C LYS A 34 20.51 19.31 -6.08
N SER A 35 20.75 18.02 -6.30
CA SER A 35 19.77 16.96 -6.03
C SER A 35 19.23 17.00 -4.59
N LEU A 36 17.93 16.77 -4.44
CA LEU A 36 17.25 16.63 -3.15
C LEU A 36 17.37 15.21 -2.58
N TYR A 37 18.18 14.33 -3.19
CA TYR A 37 18.34 12.93 -2.80
C TYR A 37 18.54 12.75 -1.29
N ASP A 38 19.53 13.40 -0.70
CA ASP A 38 19.86 13.26 0.74
C ASP A 38 18.74 13.74 1.68
N GLN A 39 17.82 14.58 1.19
CA GLN A 39 16.72 15.13 1.99
C GLN A 39 15.45 14.28 1.89
N VAL A 40 15.24 13.63 0.74
CA VAL A 40 14.00 12.91 0.44
C VAL A 40 14.16 11.40 0.59
N PHE A 41 15.37 10.86 0.43
CA PHE A 41 15.60 9.43 0.56
C PHE A 41 15.39 8.95 2.00
N VAL A 42 14.56 7.92 2.16
CA VAL A 42 14.31 7.27 3.44
C VAL A 42 15.49 6.38 3.83
N THR A 43 15.85 6.39 5.11
CA THR A 43 16.94 5.60 5.68
C THR A 43 16.50 4.81 6.91
N ASP A 44 17.37 3.94 7.43
CA ASP A 44 17.13 3.23 8.69
C ASP A 44 16.93 4.16 9.90
N ALA A 45 17.42 5.40 9.84
CA ALA A 45 17.21 6.39 10.89
C ALA A 45 15.73 6.80 11.00
N ASP A 46 14.95 6.62 9.93
CA ASP A 46 13.55 7.02 9.84
C ASP A 46 12.59 5.91 10.27
N ARG A 47 13.13 4.76 10.74
CA ARG A 47 12.36 3.54 11.01
C ARG A 47 11.16 3.74 11.93
N GLU A 48 11.31 4.48 13.02
CA GLU A 48 10.19 4.71 13.95
C GLU A 48 9.02 5.44 13.28
N MET A 49 9.32 6.40 12.39
CA MET A 49 8.30 7.12 11.62
C MET A 49 7.66 6.22 10.57
N LEU A 50 8.46 5.41 9.87
CA LEU A 50 7.95 4.45 8.89
C LEU A 50 7.06 3.39 9.52
N GLU A 51 7.36 2.94 10.75
CA GLU A 51 6.49 2.02 11.49
C GLU A 51 5.11 2.64 11.75
N GLY A 52 5.05 3.94 12.09
CA GLY A 52 3.79 4.68 12.20
C GLY A 52 3.01 4.66 10.89
N PHE A 53 3.66 5.05 9.79
CA PHE A 53 3.03 5.09 8.46
C PHE A 53 2.60 3.71 7.97
N TRP A 54 3.37 2.67 8.29
CA TRP A 54 3.02 1.28 8.03
C TRP A 54 1.72 0.90 8.72
N ASN A 55 1.63 1.15 10.03
CA ASN A 55 0.44 0.79 10.81
C ASN A 55 -0.81 1.52 10.30
N ASP A 56 -0.69 2.80 9.97
CA ASP A 56 -1.80 3.57 9.40
C ASP A 56 -2.25 3.01 8.05
N ALA A 57 -1.30 2.74 7.15
CA ALA A 57 -1.60 2.19 5.83
C ALA A 57 -2.19 0.77 5.88
N ILE A 58 -1.73 -0.09 6.79
CA ILE A 58 -2.29 -1.42 7.01
C ILE A 58 -3.71 -1.34 7.59
N ASN A 59 -3.96 -0.43 8.54
CA ASN A 59 -5.29 -0.21 9.08
C ASN A 59 -6.27 0.22 7.99
N ASP A 60 -5.86 1.10 7.07
CA ASP A 60 -6.70 1.49 5.93
C ASP A 60 -7.03 0.29 5.01
N VAL A 61 -6.07 -0.62 4.80
CA VAL A 61 -6.31 -1.88 4.06
C VAL A 61 -7.29 -2.77 4.81
N SER A 62 -7.16 -2.92 6.13
CA SER A 62 -8.08 -3.70 6.96
C SER A 62 -9.51 -3.15 6.85
N VAL A 63 -9.69 -1.83 6.97
CA VAL A 63 -10.98 -1.15 6.79
C VAL A 63 -11.54 -1.36 5.39
N ALA A 64 -10.73 -1.23 4.35
CA ALA A 64 -11.17 -1.46 2.96
C ALA A 64 -11.63 -2.90 2.71
N LEU A 65 -11.12 -3.87 3.49
CA LEU A 65 -11.46 -5.28 3.40
C LEU A 65 -12.54 -5.71 4.41
N GLU A 66 -12.99 -4.83 5.31
CA GLU A 66 -13.83 -5.15 6.47
C GLU A 66 -15.05 -6.01 6.09
N SER A 67 -15.72 -5.68 4.99
CA SER A 67 -16.93 -6.39 4.53
C SER A 67 -16.73 -7.88 4.20
N VAL A 68 -15.48 -8.29 3.93
CA VAL A 68 -15.09 -9.66 3.59
C VAL A 68 -14.01 -10.22 4.52
N LEU A 69 -13.55 -9.44 5.49
CA LEU A 69 -12.48 -9.83 6.40
C LEU A 69 -12.97 -10.91 7.36
N ALA A 70 -12.27 -12.05 7.39
CA ALA A 70 -12.57 -13.16 8.29
C ALA A 70 -11.55 -13.29 9.40
N THR A 71 -10.28 -13.05 9.10
CA THR A 71 -9.18 -13.04 10.06
C THR A 71 -8.12 -12.04 9.61
N GLU A 72 -7.50 -11.38 10.57
CA GLU A 72 -6.30 -10.58 10.37
C GLU A 72 -5.22 -11.16 11.29
N LYS A 73 -4.03 -11.41 10.74
CA LYS A 73 -2.91 -11.98 11.47
C LYS A 73 -1.64 -11.27 11.09
N SER A 74 -0.97 -10.74 12.11
CA SER A 74 0.40 -10.26 12.02
C SER A 74 1.35 -11.41 12.36
N ASP A 75 2.21 -11.81 11.42
CA ASP A 75 3.33 -12.69 11.73
C ASP A 75 4.53 -11.84 12.15
N SER A 76 4.79 -11.82 13.46
CA SER A 76 5.96 -11.18 14.05
C SER A 76 6.12 -9.68 13.72
N GLY A 77 5.06 -9.04 13.21
CA GLY A 77 5.09 -7.65 12.71
C GLY A 77 5.76 -7.46 11.35
N GLU A 78 6.16 -8.52 10.66
CA GLU A 78 6.88 -8.47 9.37
C GLU A 78 5.98 -8.78 8.17
N GLU A 79 4.93 -9.57 8.38
CA GLU A 79 3.95 -9.91 7.36
C GLU A 79 2.54 -9.77 7.92
N GLU A 80 1.69 -9.03 7.22
CA GLU A 80 0.26 -8.97 7.50
C GLU A 80 -0.50 -9.88 6.55
N ILE A 81 -1.29 -10.80 7.13
CA ILE A 81 -2.09 -11.78 6.40
C ILE A 81 -3.57 -11.48 6.64
N PHE A 82 -4.26 -11.11 5.56
CA PHE A 82 -5.70 -10.90 5.55
C PHE A 82 -6.40 -12.15 5.02
N GLY A 83 -7.06 -12.89 5.91
CA GLY A 83 -7.93 -13.99 5.55
C GLY A 83 -9.32 -13.47 5.18
N LEU A 84 -9.74 -13.73 3.95
CA LEU A 84 -10.96 -13.19 3.36
C LEU A 84 -12.01 -14.29 3.17
N ARG A 85 -13.26 -14.00 3.52
CA ARG A 85 -14.43 -14.83 3.23
C ARG A 85 -15.30 -14.13 2.20
N VAL A 86 -15.21 -14.59 0.96
CA VAL A 86 -15.90 -13.98 -0.18
C VAL A 86 -17.04 -14.86 -0.71
N SER A 87 -17.86 -14.30 -1.60
CA SER A 87 -18.86 -15.06 -2.35
C SER A 87 -18.21 -16.19 -3.17
N SER A 88 -18.89 -17.33 -3.32
CA SER A 88 -18.44 -18.40 -4.23
C SER A 88 -18.38 -17.97 -5.70
N LEU A 89 -19.05 -16.87 -6.05
CA LEU A 89 -19.00 -16.27 -7.38
C LEU A 89 -17.82 -15.32 -7.56
N PHE A 90 -16.99 -15.10 -6.53
CA PHE A 90 -15.78 -14.30 -6.66
C PHE A 90 -14.82 -14.93 -7.67
N LYS A 91 -14.15 -14.09 -8.45
CA LYS A 91 -13.15 -14.52 -9.42
C LYS A 91 -11.81 -14.70 -8.71
N GLU A 92 -11.41 -15.94 -8.44
CA GLU A 92 -10.11 -16.26 -7.83
C GLU A 92 -8.91 -15.66 -8.57
N SER A 93 -9.00 -15.47 -9.89
CA SER A 93 -7.97 -14.77 -10.67
C SER A 93 -7.73 -13.32 -10.22
N LEU A 94 -8.67 -12.71 -9.51
CA LEU A 94 -8.56 -11.35 -8.97
C LEU A 94 -7.87 -11.29 -7.61
N VAL A 95 -7.62 -12.42 -6.93
CA VAL A 95 -6.92 -12.43 -5.62
C VAL A 95 -5.55 -11.77 -5.75
N LYS A 96 -4.74 -12.19 -6.73
CA LYS A 96 -3.42 -11.58 -6.94
C LYS A 96 -3.50 -10.11 -7.31
N THR A 97 -4.56 -9.72 -8.04
CA THR A 97 -4.82 -8.33 -8.38
C THR A 97 -5.15 -7.51 -7.14
N LEU A 98 -5.95 -8.05 -6.21
CA LEU A 98 -6.28 -7.43 -4.93
C LEU A 98 -5.01 -7.26 -4.08
N GLU A 99 -4.22 -8.32 -3.93
CA GLU A 99 -2.95 -8.30 -3.18
C GLU A 99 -1.97 -7.25 -3.73
N THR A 100 -1.79 -7.21 -5.06
CA THR A 100 -0.88 -6.23 -5.69
C THR A 100 -1.44 -4.81 -5.59
N THR A 101 -2.76 -4.64 -5.58
CA THR A 101 -3.41 -3.34 -5.40
C THR A 101 -3.23 -2.85 -3.96
N ALA A 102 -3.41 -3.73 -2.96
CA ALA A 102 -3.16 -3.42 -1.55
C ALA A 102 -1.67 -3.11 -1.30
N PHE A 103 -0.75 -3.88 -1.86
CA PHE A 103 0.68 -3.57 -1.82
C PHE A 103 0.98 -2.17 -2.37
N SER A 104 0.45 -1.88 -3.56
CA SER A 104 0.64 -0.56 -4.20
C SER A 104 0.04 0.57 -3.36
N TYR A 105 -1.11 0.33 -2.73
CA TYR A 105 -1.75 1.29 -1.83
C TYR A 105 -0.81 1.64 -0.68
N VAL A 106 -0.30 0.63 0.03
CA VAL A 106 0.57 0.82 1.20
C VAL A 106 1.84 1.59 0.81
N VAL A 107 2.49 1.25 -0.30
CA VAL A 107 3.66 2.01 -0.80
C VAL A 107 3.29 3.49 -1.05
N ASN A 108 2.22 3.75 -1.79
CA ASN A 108 1.86 5.14 -2.13
C ASN A 108 1.42 5.93 -0.90
N LYS A 109 0.75 5.30 0.08
CA LYS A 109 0.35 5.95 1.33
C LYS A 109 1.57 6.35 2.15
N ILE A 110 2.51 5.43 2.38
CA ILE A 110 3.74 5.72 3.12
C ILE A 110 4.58 6.79 2.41
N VAL A 111 4.72 6.73 1.08
CA VAL A 111 5.42 7.77 0.32
C VAL A 111 4.74 9.12 0.44
N ALA A 112 3.41 9.18 0.39
CA ALA A 112 2.66 10.43 0.57
C ALA A 112 2.91 11.03 1.96
N ASP A 113 2.82 10.22 3.01
CA ASP A 113 3.03 10.66 4.39
C ASP A 113 4.46 11.12 4.63
N TRP A 114 5.45 10.41 4.08
CA TRP A 114 6.83 10.84 4.10
C TRP A 114 7.02 12.16 3.35
N CYS A 115 6.44 12.31 2.16
CA CYS A 115 6.50 13.56 1.41
C CYS A 115 5.84 14.74 2.17
N LEU A 116 4.85 14.53 3.04
CA LEU A 116 4.32 15.61 3.89
C LEU A 116 5.39 16.19 4.83
N VAL A 117 6.37 15.38 5.21
CA VAL A 117 7.50 15.75 6.06
C VAL A 117 8.61 16.43 5.23
N VAL A 118 9.03 15.81 4.12
CA VAL A 118 10.26 16.20 3.42
C VAL A 118 10.08 16.91 2.07
N SER A 119 8.94 16.74 1.39
CA SER A 119 8.68 17.29 0.04
C SER A 119 7.18 17.43 -0.21
N ARG A 120 6.55 18.43 0.43
CA ARG A 120 5.09 18.59 0.47
C ARG A 120 4.43 18.72 -0.90
N ASP A 121 5.15 19.24 -1.89
CA ASP A 121 4.69 19.39 -3.27
C ASP A 121 4.40 18.05 -3.97
N LYS A 122 4.98 16.95 -3.48
CA LYS A 122 4.75 15.59 -4.03
C LYS A 122 3.70 14.80 -3.25
N ALA A 123 3.38 15.21 -2.03
CA ALA A 123 2.50 14.44 -1.15
C ALA A 123 1.12 14.17 -1.78
N GLU A 124 0.51 15.21 -2.37
CA GLU A 124 -0.83 15.12 -2.95
C GLU A 124 -0.91 14.14 -4.14
N ASP A 125 0.13 14.08 -4.96
CA ASP A 125 0.20 13.17 -6.11
C ASP A 125 0.15 11.70 -5.68
N TYR A 126 0.89 11.37 -4.62
CA TYR A 126 0.94 10.01 -4.07
C TYR A 126 -0.30 9.68 -3.25
N LEU A 127 -0.84 10.65 -2.51
CA LEU A 127 -2.11 10.48 -1.79
C LEU A 127 -3.28 10.23 -2.75
N SER A 128 -3.34 10.97 -3.85
CA SER A 128 -4.34 10.78 -4.91
C SER A 128 -4.25 9.38 -5.53
N LYS A 129 -3.04 8.87 -5.77
CA LYS A 129 -2.83 7.48 -6.25
C LYS A 129 -3.29 6.45 -5.22
N ALA A 130 -2.96 6.65 -3.94
CA ALA A 130 -3.39 5.76 -2.86
C ALA A 130 -4.93 5.70 -2.79
N ASN A 131 -5.61 6.85 -2.78
CA ASN A 131 -7.08 6.90 -2.74
C ASN A 131 -7.74 6.19 -3.94
N ALA A 132 -7.17 6.34 -5.14
CA ALA A 132 -7.66 5.62 -6.32
C ALA A 132 -7.50 4.08 -6.19
N LEU A 133 -6.47 3.61 -5.49
CA LEU A 133 -6.24 2.19 -5.24
C LEU A 133 -7.23 1.60 -4.24
N LEU A 134 -7.64 2.35 -3.21
CA LEU A 134 -8.72 1.91 -2.29
C LEU A 134 -10.03 1.70 -3.04
N VAL A 135 -10.42 2.65 -3.90
CA VAL A 135 -11.62 2.51 -4.76
C VAL A 135 -11.51 1.29 -5.67
N LYS A 136 -10.30 1.01 -6.19
CA LYS A 136 -10.05 -0.18 -7.02
C LYS A 136 -10.16 -1.48 -6.21
N MET A 137 -9.70 -1.52 -4.95
CA MET A 137 -9.85 -2.68 -4.08
C MET A 137 -11.32 -3.02 -3.87
N ASP A 138 -12.15 -2.03 -3.55
CA ASP A 138 -13.60 -2.18 -3.39
C ASP A 138 -14.24 -2.74 -4.68
N ALA A 139 -13.90 -2.17 -5.83
CA ALA A 139 -14.39 -2.65 -7.13
C ALA A 139 -13.99 -4.12 -7.41
N ILE A 140 -12.79 -4.54 -7.02
CA ILE A 140 -12.33 -5.93 -7.18
C ILE A 140 -13.19 -6.88 -6.34
N LEU A 141 -13.48 -6.53 -5.08
CA LEU A 141 -14.25 -7.38 -4.16
C LEU A 141 -15.65 -7.70 -4.71
N TYR A 142 -16.28 -6.74 -5.39
CA TYR A 142 -17.64 -6.90 -5.92
C TYR A 142 -17.70 -7.47 -7.34
N MET A 143 -16.57 -7.72 -8.01
CA MET A 143 -16.57 -8.36 -9.33
C MET A 143 -16.95 -9.84 -9.25
N ARG A 144 -18.07 -10.20 -9.87
CA ARG A 144 -18.59 -11.59 -9.88
C ARG A 144 -18.31 -12.30 -11.21
N LYS A 145 -18.14 -13.63 -11.15
CA LYS A 145 -18.18 -14.54 -12.30
C LYS A 145 -19.51 -14.36 -13.03
N ARG A 146 -19.50 -14.41 -14.38
CA ARG A 146 -20.75 -14.42 -15.16
C ARG A 146 -21.51 -15.71 -14.86
N PRO A 147 -22.86 -15.69 -14.75
CA PRO A 147 -23.63 -16.91 -14.57
C PRO A 147 -23.36 -17.87 -15.73
N THR A 148 -22.89 -19.08 -15.41
CA THR A 148 -22.84 -20.17 -16.38
C THR A 148 -24.26 -20.73 -16.52
N ARG A 149 -24.82 -20.67 -17.72
CA ARG A 149 -26.12 -21.27 -18.05
C ARG A 149 -25.97 -22.75 -18.36
#